data_AF-A0A9D9Q0X5-F1
#
_entry.id   AF-A0A9D9Q0X5-F1
#
_cell.length_a   1.000
_cell.length_b   1.000
_cell.length_c   1.000
_cell.angle_alpha   90.00
_cell.angle_beta   90.00
_cell.angle_gamma   90.00
#
_symmetry.space_group_name_H-M   'P 1'
#
loop_
_entity.id
_entity.type
_entity.pdbx_description
1 polymer ?
#
loop_
_entity_poly.entity_id
_entity_poly.type
_entity_poly.pdbx_seq_one_letter_code
_entity_poly.pdbx_strand_id
1 'polypeptide(L)'
;TGFGSVRHSHFHVVMSNDLPPAESYPKSTQPLDIVAIGGMIIDGRVHAHIDFSDERNGFGGHLEEGCLALTFTVVALADLGEVKLSNWDTFKQESEIR
;
A
#
# COMPACT_ATOMS: atom_id res chain seq x y z
N THR A 1 1.53 -9.08 6.70
CA THR A 1 2.60 -9.33 5.72
C THR A 1 2.08 -10.24 4.63
N GLY A 2 2.62 -10.19 3.41
CA GLY A 2 2.15 -11.05 2.33
C GLY A 2 3.10 -11.14 1.14
N PHE A 3 2.85 -12.11 0.27
CA PHE A 3 3.59 -12.38 -0.97
C PHE A 3 2.69 -13.13 -1.96
N GLY A 4 3.08 -13.15 -3.24
CA GLY A 4 2.28 -13.79 -4.29
C GLY A 4 2.55 -13.26 -5.68
N SER A 5 1.52 -13.19 -6.53
CA SER A 5 1.59 -12.58 -7.86
C SER A 5 0.29 -11.87 -8.24
N VAL A 6 0.40 -10.86 -9.10
CA VAL A 6 -0.74 -10.12 -9.67
C VAL A 6 -0.73 -10.15 -11.19
N ARG A 7 -1.92 -10.04 -11.79
CA ARG A 7 -2.10 -9.79 -13.22
C ARG A 7 -2.37 -8.33 -13.53
N HIS A 8 -2.96 -7.60 -12.58
CA HIS A 8 -3.13 -6.15 -12.64
C HIS A 8 -2.50 -5.54 -11.39
N SER A 9 -1.75 -4.45 -11.55
CA SER A 9 -1.24 -3.65 -10.45
C SER A 9 -1.78 -2.23 -10.52
N HIS A 10 -2.03 -1.65 -9.34
CA HIS A 10 -2.37 -0.25 -9.13
C HIS A 10 -1.84 0.16 -7.76
N PHE A 11 -1.06 1.23 -7.73
CA PHE A 11 -0.49 1.76 -6.49
C PHE A 11 -0.32 3.26 -6.58
N HIS A 12 -0.10 3.91 -5.44
CA HIS A 12 0.13 5.34 -5.31
C HIS A 12 1.56 5.62 -4.85
N VAL A 13 2.19 6.64 -5.46
CA VAL A 13 3.55 7.11 -5.13
C VAL A 13 3.57 8.62 -5.02
N VAL A 14 4.24 9.11 -3.96
CA VAL A 14 4.53 10.52 -3.73
C VAL A 14 5.69 10.97 -4.64
N MET A 15 5.47 12.04 -5.40
CA MET A 15 6.37 12.47 -6.48
C MET A 15 7.09 13.80 -6.22
N SER A 16 6.72 14.55 -5.16
CA SER A 16 7.39 15.80 -4.81
C SER A 16 7.51 16.01 -3.31
N ASN A 17 8.41 16.92 -2.92
CA ASN A 17 8.62 17.33 -1.53
C ASN A 17 7.80 18.58 -1.14
N ASP A 18 7.13 19.23 -2.09
CA ASP A 18 6.23 20.36 -1.81
C ASP A 18 4.93 19.89 -1.14
N LEU A 19 4.30 20.78 -0.36
CA LEU A 19 2.98 20.54 0.23
C LEU A 19 1.89 21.36 -0.49
N PRO A 20 0.80 20.75 -0.99
CA PRO A 20 0.57 19.30 -1.06
C PRO A 20 1.49 18.63 -2.09
N PRO A 21 1.88 17.35 -1.87
CA PRO A 21 2.73 16.64 -2.80
C PRO A 21 2.04 16.39 -4.14
N ALA A 22 2.83 16.36 -5.21
CA ALA A 22 2.44 15.78 -6.48
C ALA A 22 2.34 14.26 -6.32
N GLU A 23 1.31 13.68 -6.91
CA GLU A 23 0.98 12.26 -6.73
C GLU A 23 0.94 11.54 -8.08
N SER A 24 1.31 10.26 -8.06
CA SER A 24 1.20 9.36 -9.21
C SER A 24 0.43 8.10 -8.82
N TYR A 25 -0.41 7.61 -9.72
CA TYR A 25 -1.23 6.39 -9.54
C TYR A 25 -0.97 5.40 -10.69
N PRO A 26 0.22 4.77 -10.78
CA PRO A 26 0.54 3.87 -11.87
C PRO A 26 -0.40 2.66 -11.93
N LYS A 27 -0.74 2.23 -13.15
CA LYS A 27 -1.50 1.00 -13.42
C LYS A 27 -0.79 0.17 -14.48
N SER A 28 -0.82 -1.14 -14.32
CA SER A 28 -0.29 -2.07 -15.33
C SER A 28 -1.11 -3.36 -15.38
N THR A 29 -1.13 -3.99 -16.56
CA THR A 29 -1.65 -5.35 -16.77
C THR A 29 -0.53 -6.37 -17.00
N GLN A 30 0.72 -5.99 -16.70
CA GLN A 30 1.86 -6.89 -16.71
C GLN A 30 1.75 -7.88 -15.53
N PRO A 31 2.07 -9.16 -15.73
CA PRO A 31 2.22 -10.08 -14.61
C PRO A 31 3.43 -9.68 -13.76
N LEU A 32 3.22 -9.53 -12.46
CA LEU A 32 4.24 -9.13 -11.50
C LEU A 32 4.22 -10.06 -10.29
N ASP A 33 5.40 -10.32 -9.72
CA ASP A 33 5.51 -10.95 -8.41
C ASP A 33 5.24 -9.89 -7.33
N ILE A 34 4.55 -10.30 -6.27
CA ILE A 34 4.43 -9.53 -5.03
C ILE A 34 5.48 -10.06 -4.08
N VAL A 35 6.51 -9.27 -3.84
CA VAL A 35 7.63 -9.66 -2.97
C VAL A 35 7.41 -9.21 -1.52
N ALA A 36 6.56 -8.21 -1.29
CA ALA A 36 6.12 -7.82 0.04
C ALA A 36 4.75 -7.12 0.01
N ILE A 37 3.97 -7.36 1.06
CA ILE A 37 2.84 -6.52 1.46
C ILE A 37 3.05 -6.16 2.93
N GLY A 38 3.04 -4.88 3.26
CA GLY A 38 3.23 -4.39 4.62
C GLY A 38 2.21 -3.29 4.95
N GLY A 39 1.62 -3.32 6.13
CA GLY A 39 0.59 -2.35 6.48
C GLY A 39 -0.21 -2.71 7.73
N MET A 40 -1.25 -1.91 7.97
CA MET A 40 -2.16 -2.04 9.10
C MET A 40 -3.61 -1.92 8.66
N ILE A 41 -4.51 -2.49 9.45
CA ILE A 41 -5.95 -2.21 9.38
C ILE A 41 -6.25 -1.24 10.54
N ILE A 42 -6.54 0.02 10.23
CA ILE A 42 -6.78 1.10 11.19
C ILE A 42 -8.24 1.54 11.08
N ASP A 43 -9.00 1.40 12.18
CA ASP A 43 -10.43 1.73 12.23
C ASP A 43 -11.23 1.11 11.05
N GLY A 44 -10.90 -0.13 10.68
CA GLY A 44 -11.54 -0.85 9.57
C GLY A 44 -11.04 -0.47 8.17
N ARG A 45 -10.13 0.50 8.04
CA ARG A 45 -9.49 0.87 6.77
C ARG A 45 -8.16 0.16 6.61
N VAL A 46 -7.89 -0.40 5.44
CA VAL A 46 -6.57 -0.94 5.09
C VAL A 46 -5.67 0.22 4.70
N HIS A 47 -4.55 0.37 5.40
CA HIS A 47 -3.43 1.19 4.94
C HIS A 47 -2.23 0.26 4.74
N ALA A 48 -2.01 -0.14 3.49
CA ALA A 48 -0.93 -1.05 3.14
C ALA A 48 -0.10 -0.50 1.99
N HIS A 49 1.17 -0.86 2.00
CA HIS A 49 2.08 -0.70 0.89
C HIS A 49 2.37 -2.08 0.31
N ILE A 50 2.66 -2.09 -0.99
CA ILE A 50 2.94 -3.29 -1.76
C ILE A 50 4.17 -3.08 -2.63
N ASP A 51 5.06 -4.06 -2.60
CA ASP A 51 6.24 -4.11 -3.46
C ASP A 51 6.04 -5.19 -4.51
N PHE A 52 6.15 -4.77 -5.77
CA PHE A 52 6.13 -5.62 -6.94
C PHE A 52 7.56 -5.84 -7.46
N SER A 53 7.77 -6.95 -8.15
CA SER A 53 8.95 -7.15 -8.97
C SER A 53 8.63 -7.71 -10.34
N ASP A 54 9.42 -7.28 -11.32
CA ASP A 54 9.59 -7.98 -12.60
C ASP A 54 10.99 -8.63 -12.66
N GLU A 55 11.43 -9.08 -13.84
CA GLU A 55 12.73 -9.72 -14.02
C GLU A 55 13.95 -8.84 -13.65
N ARG A 56 13.79 -7.52 -13.52
CA ARG A 56 14.88 -6.55 -13.39
C ARG A 56 14.67 -5.50 -12.31
N ASN A 57 13.42 -5.19 -11.96
CA ASN A 57 13.08 -4.03 -11.14
C ASN A 57 12.23 -4.44 -9.95
N GLY A 58 12.46 -3.78 -8.82
CA GLY A 58 11.55 -3.73 -7.69
C GLY A 58 10.91 -2.34 -7.62
N PHE A 59 9.59 -2.27 -7.52
CA PHE A 59 8.85 -1.01 -7.45
C PHE A 59 7.52 -1.22 -6.75
N GLY A 60 6.99 -0.16 -6.16
CA GLY A 60 5.83 -0.27 -5.30
C GLY A 60 5.42 1.07 -4.71
N GLY A 61 4.41 1.02 -3.85
CA GLY A 61 3.85 2.19 -3.20
C GLY A 61 2.66 1.85 -2.34
N HIS A 62 1.83 2.85 -2.04
CA HIS A 62 0.57 2.64 -1.32
C HIS A 62 -0.37 1.79 -2.19
N LEU A 63 -0.93 0.72 -1.61
CA LEU A 63 -1.78 -0.23 -2.32
C LEU A 63 -3.11 0.45 -2.68
N GLU A 64 -3.44 0.42 -3.97
CA GLU A 64 -4.69 0.97 -4.48
C GLU A 64 -5.65 -0.13 -4.95
N GLU A 65 -6.94 0.20 -4.99
CA GLU A 65 -7.96 -0.71 -5.52
C GLU A 65 -7.69 -1.01 -7.01
N GLY A 66 -7.86 -2.27 -7.40
CA GLY A 66 -7.67 -2.74 -8.78
C GLY A 66 -6.48 -3.68 -8.97
N CYS A 67 -5.69 -3.93 -7.91
CA CYS A 67 -4.75 -5.05 -7.89
C CYS A 67 -5.50 -6.39 -7.95
N LEU A 68 -5.22 -7.22 -8.97
CA LEU A 68 -5.87 -8.53 -9.13
C LEU A 68 -4.83 -9.64 -9.02
N ALA A 69 -5.02 -10.57 -8.08
CA ALA A 69 -4.18 -11.75 -7.95
C ALA A 69 -4.14 -12.57 -9.27
N LEU A 70 -2.96 -13.09 -9.62
CA LEU A 70 -2.79 -13.96 -10.79
C LEU A 70 -2.90 -15.44 -10.41
N THR A 71 -1.98 -15.94 -9.58
CA THR A 71 -2.01 -17.34 -9.11
C THR A 71 -2.49 -17.43 -7.67
N PHE A 72 -1.75 -16.80 -6.76
CA PHE A 72 -2.10 -16.68 -5.35
C PHE A 72 -1.58 -15.36 -4.80
N THR A 73 -2.20 -14.91 -3.73
CA THR A 73 -1.68 -13.87 -2.85
C THR A 73 -1.96 -14.33 -1.44
N VAL A 74 -0.91 -14.59 -0.67
CA VAL A 74 -1.02 -14.97 0.73
C VAL A 74 -0.84 -13.71 1.56
N VAL A 75 -1.78 -13.46 2.47
CA VAL A 75 -1.70 -12.37 3.44
C VAL A 75 -1.87 -12.98 4.83
N ALA A 76 -0.86 -12.77 5.68
CA ALA A 76 -0.91 -13.06 7.09
C ALA A 76 -1.27 -11.80 7.87
N LEU A 77 -2.29 -11.92 8.72
CA LEU A 77 -2.77 -10.87 9.63
C LEU A 77 -2.47 -11.28 11.07
N ALA A 78 -2.03 -10.32 11.88
CA ALA A 78 -1.87 -10.48 13.32
C ALA A 78 -2.85 -9.52 14.02
N ASP A 79 -3.60 -10.06 14.97
CA ASP A 79 -4.45 -9.25 15.84
C ASP A 79 -3.59 -8.61 16.93
N LEU A 80 -3.73 -7.29 17.09
CA LEU A 80 -3.02 -6.52 18.12
C LEU A 80 -3.82 -6.45 19.44
N GLY A 81 -5.04 -6.99 19.47
CA GLY A 81 -5.93 -6.91 20.61
C GLY A 81 -6.50 -5.50 20.79
N GLU A 82 -6.79 -5.12 22.04
CA GLU A 82 -7.38 -3.83 22.37
C GLU A 82 -6.33 -2.70 22.33
N VAL A 83 -6.05 -2.19 21.12
CA VAL A 83 -5.17 -1.04 20.90
C VAL A 83 -5.89 0.02 20.07
N LYS A 84 -5.79 1.28 20.50
CA LYS A 84 -6.33 2.42 19.76
C LYS A 84 -5.27 3.04 18.86
N LEU A 85 -5.38 2.78 17.56
CA LEU A 85 -4.47 3.29 16.52
C LEU A 85 -5.11 4.37 15.64
N SER A 86 -6.31 4.83 15.99
CA SER A 86 -7.04 5.85 15.23
C SER A 86 -6.17 7.08 14.98
N ASN A 87 -6.17 7.58 13.74
CA ASN A 87 -5.42 8.74 13.25
C ASN A 87 -3.89 8.59 13.17
N TRP A 88 -3.34 7.37 13.32
CA TRP A 88 -1.90 7.14 13.12
C TRP A 88 -1.46 7.33 11.66
N ASP A 89 -2.41 7.24 10.72
CA ASP A 89 -2.19 7.35 9.29
C ASP A 89 -2.81 8.61 8.66
N THR A 90 -3.15 9.61 9.48
CA THR A 90 -3.77 10.86 9.02
C THR A 90 -2.84 12.04 9.23
N PHE A 91 -2.76 12.94 8.25
CA PHE A 91 -2.13 14.24 8.43
C PHE A 91 -3.10 15.17 9.16
N LYS A 92 -2.66 15.74 10.29
CA LYS A 92 -3.35 16.87 10.94
C LYS A 92 -2.70 18.17 10.46
N GLN A 93 -3.50 19.17 10.12
CA GLN A 93 -2.95 20.51 9.88
C GLN A 93 -2.37 21.06 11.20
N GLU A 94 -1.31 21.87 11.14
CA GLU A 94 -0.69 22.48 12.35
C GLU A 94 -1.72 23.18 13.25
N SER A 95 -2.78 23.74 12.68
CA SER A 95 -3.89 24.38 13.40
C SER A 95 -4.72 23.42 14.27
N GLU A 96 -4.64 22.11 14.02
CA GLU A 96 -5.38 21.05 14.73
C GLU A 96 -4.54 20.36 15.81
N ILE A 97 -3.27 20.79 15.98
CA ILE A 97 -2.31 20.25 16.94
C ILE A 97 -2.17 21.18 18.18
N ARG A 98 -2.83 22.36 18.16
CA ARG A 98 -2.84 23.32 19.28
C ARG A 98 -4.14 23.29 20.08
#